data_AF-A0A2N9NXZ6-F1
#
_entry.id   AF-A0A2N9NXZ6-F1
#
_cell.length_a   1.000
_cell.length_b   1.000
_cell.length_c   1.000
_cell.angle_alpha   90.00
_cell.angle_beta   90.00
_cell.angle_gamma   90.00
#
_symmetry.space_group_name_H-M   'P 1'
#
loop_
_entity.id
_entity.type
_entity.pdbx_description
1 polymer ?
#
loop_
_entity_poly.entity_id
_entity_poly.type
_entity_poly.pdbx_seq_one_letter_code
_entity_poly.pdbx_strand_id
1 'polypeptide(L)' 'MALDFVERVRAALRLVREDPRRFPSLTKRPRVQKCRLPRFPFSIYYVERPQDIWVVAIAHAKRHPDYWTGRLR' A
#
# COMPACT_ATOMS: atom_id res chain seq x y z
N MET A 1 -9.58 -0.91 -17.84
CA MET A 1 -10.93 -1.28 -17.33
C MET A 1 -10.82 -1.61 -15.85
N ALA A 2 -11.94 -1.56 -15.10
CA ALA A 2 -11.98 -1.81 -13.66
C ALA A 2 -11.40 -3.20 -13.26
N LEU A 3 -11.54 -4.21 -14.12
CA LEU A 3 -11.00 -5.55 -13.88
C LEU A 3 -9.46 -5.57 -13.79
N ASP A 4 -8.75 -4.86 -14.67
CA ASP A 4 -7.28 -4.77 -14.64
C ASP A 4 -6.78 -4.07 -13.35
N PHE A 5 -7.53 -3.11 -12.83
CA PHE A 5 -7.20 -2.48 -11.54
C PHE A 5 -7.27 -3.50 -10.39
N VAL A 6 -8.37 -4.27 -10.30
CA VAL A 6 -8.54 -5.28 -9.25
C VAL A 6 -7.45 -6.34 -9.31
N GLU A 7 -7.13 -6.84 -10.51
CA GLU A 7 -6.05 -7.82 -10.69
C GLU A 7 -4.69 -7.28 -10.27
N ARG A 8 -4.38 -6.02 -10.60
CA ARG A 8 -3.14 -5.36 -10.16
C ARG A 8 -3.08 -5.17 -8.65
N VAL A 9 -4.20 -4.83 -8.00
CA VAL A 9 -4.30 -4.76 -6.55
C VAL A 9 -4.03 -6.14 -5.93
N ARG A 10 -4.68 -7.19 -6.42
CA ARG A 10 -4.47 -8.57 -5.93
C ARG A 10 -3.03 -9.04 -6.11
N ALA A 11 -2.42 -8.76 -7.26
CA ALA A 11 -1.01 -9.08 -7.52
C ALA A 11 -0.08 -8.34 -6.56
N ALA A 12 -0.30 -7.05 -6.32
CA ALA A 12 0.49 -6.28 -5.37
C ALA A 12 0.33 -6.78 -3.92
N LEU A 13 -0.89 -7.14 -3.50
CA LEU A 13 -1.14 -7.71 -2.17
C LEU A 13 -0.45 -9.07 -1.98
N ARG A 14 -0.35 -9.90 -3.02
CA ARG A 14 0.42 -11.15 -2.97
C ARG A 14 1.90 -10.88 -2.73
N LEU A 15 2.49 -9.94 -3.47
CA LEU A 15 3.90 -9.56 -3.28
C LEU A 15 4.16 -8.98 -1.88
N VAL A 16 3.25 -8.14 -1.38
CA VAL A 16 3.33 -7.59 -0.01
C VAL A 16 3.28 -8.71 1.03
N ARG A 17 2.45 -9.74 0.81
CA ARG A 17 2.36 -10.89 1.72
C ARG A 17 3.61 -11.77 1.69
N GLU A 18 4.21 -11.95 0.52
CA GLU A 18 5.42 -12.79 0.35
C GLU A 18 6.66 -12.13 0.95
N ASP A 19 6.84 -10.83 0.76
CA ASP A 19 7.94 -10.06 1.33
C ASP A 19 7.47 -8.63 1.67
N PRO A 20 6.99 -8.40 2.91
CA PRO A 20 6.53 -7.09 3.34
C PRO A 20 7.63 -6.03 3.38
N ARG A 21 8.90 -6.44 3.51
CA ARG A 21 10.05 -5.52 3.64
C ARG A 21 10.66 -5.13 2.31
N ARG A 22 10.27 -5.80 1.22
CA ARG A 22 10.64 -5.47 -0.16
C ARG A 22 10.35 -4.04 -0.54
N PHE A 23 9.27 -3.46 -0.03
CA PHE A 23 8.82 -2.14 -0.42
C PHE A 23 9.34 -1.07 0.54
N PRO A 24 9.72 0.11 0.03
CA PRO A 24 10.34 1.15 0.84
C PRO A 24 9.37 1.67 1.90
N SER A 25 9.93 1.95 3.08
CA SER A 25 9.26 2.70 4.13
C SER A 25 9.15 4.18 3.78
N LEU A 26 8.14 4.86 4.32
CA LEU A 26 8.01 6.31 4.18
C LEU A 26 9.01 7.05 5.08
N THR A 27 9.65 8.09 4.55
CA THR A 27 10.62 8.92 5.29
C THR A 27 10.05 9.49 6.59
N LYS A 28 8.83 10.04 6.55
CA LYS A 28 8.18 10.62 7.73
C LYS A 28 7.50 9.58 8.63
N ARG A 29 7.34 8.33 8.17
CA ARG A 29 6.61 7.25 8.86
C ARG A 29 7.28 5.91 8.56
N PRO A 30 8.43 5.60 9.19
CA PRO A 30 9.27 4.45 8.81
C PRO A 30 8.60 3.09 9.05
N ARG A 31 7.58 3.02 9.91
CA ARG A 31 6.77 1.81 10.11
C ARG A 31 5.80 1.52 8.96
N VAL A 32 5.57 2.47 8.07
CA VAL A 32 4.63 2.35 6.95
C VAL A 32 5.41 2.09 5.67
N GLN A 33 5.14 0.96 5.02
CA GLN A 33 5.67 0.62 3.71
C GLN A 33 4.71 1.06 2.61
N LYS A 34 5.26 1.35 1.43
CA LYS A 34 4.50 1.83 0.26
C LYS A 34 4.78 0.97 -0.97
N CYS A 35 3.76 0.24 -1.41
CA CYS A 35 3.76 -0.45 -2.69
C CYS A 35 3.02 0.39 -3.74
N ARG A 36 3.71 0.86 -4.78
CA ARG A 36 3.06 1.57 -5.89
C ARG A 36 2.49 0.55 -6.89
N LEU A 37 1.24 0.75 -7.30
CA LEU A 37 0.63 -0.06 -8.34
C LEU A 37 1.17 0.34 -9.72
N PRO A 38 1.72 -0.58 -10.52
CA PRO A 38 2.10 -0.28 -11.90
C PRO A 38 0.88 0.17 -12.72
N ARG A 39 1.08 1.10 -13.66
CA ARG A 39 0.05 1.66 -14.57
C ARG A 39 -1.07 2.48 -13.93
N PHE A 40 -1.25 2.41 -12.61
CA PHE A 40 -2.28 3.14 -11.89
C PHE A 40 -1.64 4.15 -10.93
N PRO A 41 -2.16 5.38 -10.81
CA PRO A 41 -1.68 6.38 -9.85
C PRO A 41 -2.11 6.05 -8.41
N PHE A 42 -2.09 4.77 -8.02
CA PHE A 42 -2.48 4.28 -6.70
C PHE A 42 -1.29 3.67 -5.97
N SER A 43 -1.34 3.69 -4.64
CA SER A 43 -0.38 3.01 -3.78
C SER A 43 -1.09 2.31 -2.65
N ILE A 44 -0.58 1.14 -2.28
CA ILE A 44 -0.96 0.40 -1.08
C ILE A 44 -0.02 0.84 0.04
N TYR A 45 -0.60 1.35 1.11
CA TYR A 45 0.08 1.71 2.34
C TYR A 45 -0.24 0.65 3.38
N TYR A 46 0.80 0.06 3.96
CA TYR A 46 0.63 -1.01 4.93
C TYR A 46 1.70 -0.97 6.01
N VAL A 47 1.45 -1.71 7.09
CA VAL A 47 2.37 -1.88 8.22
C VAL A 47 2.53 -3.38 8.43
N GLU A 48 3.76 -3.86 8.40
CA GLU A 48 4.11 -5.20 8.88
C GLU A 48 3.97 -5.24 10.42
N ARG A 49 3.18 -6.19 10.93
CA ARG A 49 3.00 -6.47 12.35
C ARG A 49 3.42 -7.93 12.64
N PRO A 50 3.60 -8.31 13.92
CA PRO A 50 4.08 -9.67 14.24
C PRO A 50 3.18 -10.81 13.74
N GLN A 51 1.87 -10.57 13.62
CA GLN A 51 0.88 -11.61 13.29
C GLN A 51 0.21 -11.40 11.92
N ASP A 52 0.28 -10.19 11.38
CA ASP A 52 -0.45 -9.82 10.18
C ASP A 52 0.21 -8.65 9.43
N ILE A 53 -0.35 -8.36 8.27
CA ILE A 53 -0.04 -7.17 7.49
C ILE A 53 -1.27 -6.29 7.52
N TRP A 54 -1.16 -5.14 8.17
CA TRP A 54 -2.26 -4.20 8.23
C TRP A 54 -2.22 -3.26 7.01
N VAL A 55 -3.15 -3.46 6.08
CA VAL A 55 -3.34 -2.55 4.94
C VAL A 55 -4.10 -1.31 5.42
N VAL A 56 -3.36 -0.20 5.59
CA VAL A 56 -3.89 1.08 6.06
C VAL A 56 -4.80 1.73 5.01
N ALA A 57 -4.36 1.71 3.75
CA ALA A 57 -5.14 2.24 2.63
C ALA A 57 -4.63 1.78 1.26
N ILE A 58 -5.54 1.74 0.29
CA ILE A 58 -5.23 1.78 -1.14
C ILE A 58 -5.65 3.17 -1.62
N ALA A 59 -4.67 4.03 -1.94
CA ALA A 59 -4.89 5.46 -2.09
C ALA A 59 -4.39 5.99 -3.44
N HIS A 60 -5.19 6.86 -4.06
CA HIS A 60 -4.82 7.56 -5.29
C HIS A 60 -3.86 8.71 -4.98
N ALA A 61 -2.62 8.63 -5.46
CA ALA A 61 -1.51 9.50 -5.10
C ALA A 61 -1.76 11.00 -5.39
N LYS A 62 -2.57 11.32 -6.41
CA LYS A 62 -2.82 12.72 -6.83
C LYS A 62 -4.14 13.34 -6.33
N ARG A 63 -5.17 12.56 -6.01
CA ARG A 63 -6.53 13.09 -5.78
C ARG A 63 -6.77 13.47 -4.32
N HIS A 64 -6.25 12.65 -3.40
CA HIS A 64 -6.31 12.90 -1.97
C HIS A 64 -4.98 12.46 -1.37
N PRO A 65 -3.92 13.26 -1.50
CA PRO A 65 -2.65 12.92 -0.86
C PRO A 65 -2.88 12.78 0.65
N ASP A 66 -2.26 11.76 1.24
CA ASP A 66 -2.15 11.58 2.70
C ASP A 66 -3.44 11.44 3.53
N TYR A 67 -4.62 11.30 2.92
CA TYR A 67 -5.90 11.11 3.65
C TYR A 67 -5.88 9.91 4.60
N TRP A 68 -5.06 8.90 4.28
CA TRP A 68 -4.93 7.67 5.05
C TRP A 68 -4.12 7.86 6.35
N THR A 69 -3.45 9.00 6.54
CA THR A 69 -2.58 9.23 7.70
C THR A 69 -3.32 9.22 9.04
N GLY A 70 -4.58 9.66 9.06
CA GLY A 70 -5.45 9.59 10.25
C GLY A 70 -5.98 8.18 10.57
N ARG A 71 -5.70 7.19 9.71
CA ARG A 71 -6.08 5.78 9.95
C ARG A 71 -5.02 5.01 10.71
N LEU A 72 -3.82 5.58 10.87
CA LEU A 72 -2.78 5.03 11.72
C LEU A 72 -3.21 5.22 13.19
N ARG A 73 -3.64 4.13 13.81
CA ARG A 73 -3.91 3.99 15.24
C ARG A 73 -2.76 3.22 15.86
#